data_AF-A0A6M3JTR7-F1
#
_entry.id   AF-A0A6M3JTR7-F1
#
_cell.length_a   1.000
_cell.length_b   1.000
_cell.length_c   1.000
_cell.angle_alpha   90.00
_cell.angle_beta   90.00
_cell.angle_gamma   90.00
#
_symmetry.space_group_name_H-M   'P 1'
#
loop_
_entity.id
_entity.type
_entity.pdbx_description
1 polymer ?
#
loop_
_entity_poly.entity_id
_entity_poly.type
_entity_poly.pdbx_seq_one_letter_code
_entity_poly.pdbx_strand_id
1 'polypeptide(L)'
;MGYQNENQTAFPFTNVEPAFSHASLGTQKTQRLDSPCRIHIHSRRYRLTDPDGVSAKAAIDGIVLAGILPDDTAKQIKEITFSQEKIPQSEIEETIIELTPLF
;
A
#
# COMPACT_ATOMS: atom_id res chain seq x y z
N MET A 1 -47.42 40.26 -1.34
CA MET A 1 -46.01 40.51 -0.99
C MET A 1 -45.39 39.16 -0.67
N GLY A 2 -44.53 38.68 -1.56
CA GLY A 2 -44.03 37.30 -1.55
C GLY A 2 -42.90 37.10 -0.54
N TYR A 3 -42.95 35.97 0.16
CA TYR A 3 -41.78 35.39 0.81
C TYR A 3 -41.29 34.28 -0.12
N GLN A 4 -40.15 34.50 -0.77
CA GLN A 4 -39.45 33.47 -1.53
C GLN A 4 -38.74 32.56 -0.52
N ASN A 5 -39.15 31.29 -0.47
CA ASN A 5 -38.38 30.24 0.18
C ASN A 5 -37.22 29.86 -0.73
N GLU A 6 -36.00 30.21 -0.31
CA GLU A 6 -34.75 29.81 -0.95
C GLU A 6 -34.47 28.34 -0.62
N ASN A 7 -35.18 27.43 -1.29
CA ASN A 7 -34.84 26.01 -1.26
C ASN A 7 -33.42 25.85 -1.84
N GLN A 8 -32.46 25.55 -0.96
CA GLN A 8 -31.13 25.09 -1.31
C GLN A 8 -31.27 23.85 -2.20
N THR A 9 -31.05 24.01 -3.51
CA THR A 9 -30.87 22.87 -4.41
C THR A 9 -29.57 22.18 -4.04
N ALA A 10 -29.67 21.07 -3.31
CA ALA A 10 -28.58 20.14 -3.11
C ALA A 10 -28.12 19.63 -4.49
N PHE A 11 -26.91 20.00 -4.88
CA PHE A 11 -26.26 19.41 -6.05
C PHE A 11 -26.17 17.89 -5.84
N PRO A 12 -26.47 17.06 -6.85
CA PRO A 12 -26.31 15.62 -6.72
C PRO A 12 -24.83 15.35 -6.45
N PHE A 13 -24.53 14.81 -5.27
CA PHE A 13 -23.20 14.33 -4.94
C PHE A 13 -22.78 13.34 -6.03
N THR A 14 -21.76 13.71 -6.80
CA THR A 14 -20.99 12.74 -7.60
C THR A 14 -20.61 11.61 -6.67
N ASN A 15 -20.84 10.37 -7.10
CA ASN A 15 -20.53 9.16 -6.34
C ASN A 15 -19.00 9.13 -6.10
N VAL A 16 -18.55 9.63 -4.95
CA VAL A 16 -17.12 9.82 -4.60
C VAL A 16 -16.50 8.55 -4.01
N GLU A 17 -17.21 7.42 -4.07
CA GLU A 17 -16.68 6.17 -3.56
C GLU A 17 -15.49 5.74 -4.42
N PRO A 18 -14.27 5.65 -3.85
CA PRO A 18 -13.16 5.04 -4.57
C PRO A 18 -13.56 3.60 -4.87
N ALA A 19 -13.28 3.13 -6.09
CA ALA A 19 -13.44 1.72 -6.44
C ALA A 19 -12.42 0.89 -5.64
N PHE A 20 -12.75 0.56 -4.39
CA PHE A 20 -11.97 -0.38 -3.58
C PHE A 20 -12.27 -1.79 -4.08
N SER A 21 -11.24 -2.48 -4.55
CA SER A 21 -11.29 -3.92 -4.79
C SER A 21 -10.23 -4.60 -3.93
N HIS A 22 -10.62 -5.67 -3.24
CA HIS A 22 -9.70 -6.51 -2.44
C HIS A 22 -9.14 -7.69 -3.26
N ALA A 23 -9.38 -7.71 -4.57
CA ALA A 23 -8.95 -8.80 -5.42
C ALA A 23 -7.42 -8.76 -5.58
N SER A 24 -6.76 -9.88 -5.30
CA SER A 24 -5.36 -10.06 -5.65
C SER A 24 -5.20 -9.93 -7.16
N LEU A 25 -4.39 -8.96 -7.62
CA LEU A 25 -4.03 -8.79 -9.03
C LEU A 25 -3.02 -9.85 -9.51
N GLY A 26 -2.54 -10.73 -8.61
CA GLY A 26 -1.55 -11.75 -8.91
C GLY A 26 -2.16 -12.94 -9.64
N THR A 27 -2.02 -12.98 -10.96
CA THR A 27 -2.48 -14.09 -11.82
C THR A 27 -1.45 -15.24 -11.90
N GLN A 28 -0.23 -15.08 -11.38
CA GLN A 28 0.87 -16.05 -11.54
C GLN A 28 1.24 -16.74 -10.23
N LYS A 29 1.63 -18.02 -10.31
CA LYS A 29 2.28 -18.71 -9.20
C LYS A 29 3.65 -18.09 -8.95
N THR A 30 3.76 -17.32 -7.87
CA THR A 30 5.02 -16.68 -7.50
C THR A 30 6.02 -17.71 -6.99
N GLN A 31 7.28 -17.59 -7.42
CA GLN A 31 8.35 -18.43 -6.89
C GLN A 31 8.60 -18.04 -5.43
N ARG A 32 8.54 -19.03 -4.54
CA ARG A 32 8.80 -18.85 -3.12
C ARG A 32 10.30 -18.63 -2.87
N LEU A 33 10.62 -17.68 -2.00
CA LEU A 33 11.97 -17.39 -1.54
C LEU A 33 12.23 -18.10 -0.20
N ASP A 34 12.99 -19.18 -0.23
CA ASP A 34 13.30 -19.98 0.96
C ASP A 34 14.55 -19.53 1.71
N SER A 35 15.41 -18.67 1.13
CA SER A 35 16.56 -18.10 1.84
C SER A 35 16.18 -16.89 2.69
N PRO A 36 16.88 -16.64 3.81
CA PRO A 36 16.68 -15.41 4.58
C PRO A 36 16.84 -14.18 3.70
N CYS A 37 16.06 -13.13 3.95
CA CYS A 37 16.05 -11.92 3.15
C CYS A 37 16.06 -10.65 3.99
N ARG A 38 16.39 -9.54 3.32
CA ARG A 38 16.15 -8.18 3.79
C ARG A 38 14.99 -7.59 3.00
N ILE A 39 14.11 -6.89 3.69
CA ILE A 39 12.96 -6.22 3.09
C ILE A 39 13.21 -4.71 3.10
N HIS A 40 13.05 -4.07 1.94
CA HIS A 40 13.00 -2.62 1.84
C HIS A 40 11.60 -2.20 1.39
N ILE A 41 10.95 -1.34 2.16
CA ILE A 41 9.64 -0.79 1.83
C ILE A 41 9.83 0.69 1.47
N HIS A 42 9.68 1.00 0.18
CA HIS A 42 9.79 2.35 -0.35
C HIS A 42 8.40 2.88 -0.69
N SER A 43 8.01 4.00 -0.08
CA SER A 43 6.70 4.63 -0.32
C SER A 43 6.83 5.91 -1.15
N ARG A 44 6.15 5.95 -2.29
CA ARG A 44 6.05 7.12 -3.16
C ARG A 44 4.70 7.78 -2.89
N ARG A 45 4.68 8.97 -2.28
CA ARG A 45 3.45 9.63 -1.80
C ARG A 45 3.40 11.13 -2.09
N TYR A 46 2.23 11.69 -2.25
CA TYR A 46 2.03 13.15 -2.38
C TYR A 46 2.29 13.86 -1.05
N ARG A 47 1.96 13.19 0.05
CA ARG A 47 2.20 13.63 1.42
C ARG A 47 3.02 12.57 2.13
N LEU A 48 4.18 12.99 2.64
CA LEU A 48 5.00 12.11 3.47
C LEU A 48 4.21 11.73 4.72
N THR A 49 4.33 10.47 5.10
CA THR A 49 3.75 9.96 6.33
C THR A 49 4.81 9.86 7.40
N ASP A 50 4.37 9.83 8.65
CA ASP A 50 5.26 9.44 9.74
C ASP A 50 5.89 8.08 9.42
N PRO A 51 7.11 7.80 9.89
CA PRO A 51 7.80 6.53 9.65
C PRO A 51 6.95 5.29 10.00
N ASP A 52 6.09 5.41 11.03
CA ASP A 52 5.18 4.35 11.48
C ASP A 52 3.83 4.31 10.71
N GLY A 53 3.58 5.27 9.82
CA GLY A 53 2.35 5.37 9.03
C GLY A 53 2.27 4.36 7.87
N VAL A 54 3.39 3.70 7.56
CA VAL A 54 3.46 2.58 6.60
C VAL A 54 3.46 1.30 7.41
N SER A 55 2.32 0.61 7.49
CA SER A 55 2.21 -0.64 8.26
C SER A 55 3.03 -1.74 7.59
N ALA A 56 4.27 -1.90 8.05
CA ALA A 56 5.18 -2.97 7.65
C ALA A 56 4.54 -4.35 7.84
N LYS A 57 3.72 -4.49 8.90
CA LYS A 57 3.03 -5.73 9.23
C LYS A 57 2.08 -6.15 8.11
N ALA A 58 1.27 -5.20 7.60
CA ALA A 58 0.34 -5.49 6.50
C ALA A 58 1.06 -5.89 5.21
N ALA A 59 2.20 -5.25 4.92
CA ALA A 59 3.04 -5.61 3.78
C ALA A 59 3.58 -7.05 3.92
N ILE A 60 4.16 -7.38 5.08
CA ILE A 60 4.72 -8.71 5.34
C ILE A 60 3.64 -9.80 5.33
N ASP A 61 2.48 -9.53 5.95
CA ASP A 61 1.35 -10.45 5.93
C ASP A 61 0.89 -10.73 4.51
N GLY A 62 0.81 -9.69 3.66
CA GLY A 62 0.49 -9.84 2.25
C GLY A 62 1.52 -10.70 1.49
N ILE A 63 2.82 -10.51 1.74
CA ILE A 63 3.90 -11.28 1.11
C ILE A 63 3.83 -12.77 1.49
N VAL A 64 3.58 -13.06 2.78
CA VAL A 64 3.44 -14.44 3.28
C VAL A 64 2.17 -15.08 2.72
N LEU A 65 1.03 -14.38 2.73
CA LEU A 65 -0.23 -14.86 2.16
C LEU A 65 -0.14 -15.08 0.64
N ALA A 66 0.66 -14.29 -0.06
CA ALA A 66 0.96 -14.47 -1.48
C ALA A 66 1.91 -15.66 -1.76
N GLY A 67 2.45 -16.30 -0.72
CA GLY A 67 3.36 -17.44 -0.84
C GLY A 67 4.78 -17.08 -1.30
N ILE A 68 5.13 -15.79 -1.28
CA ILE A 68 6.47 -15.31 -1.67
C ILE A 68 7.47 -15.62 -0.57
N LEU A 69 7.09 -15.42 0.69
CA LEU A 69 7.88 -15.83 1.86
C LEU A 69 7.22 -17.00 2.59
N PRO A 70 8.02 -17.88 3.22
CA PRO A 70 7.54 -19.01 3.99
C PRO A 70 6.83 -18.60 5.29
N ASP A 71 7.37 -17.59 5.98
CA ASP A 71 6.89 -17.06 7.25
C ASP A 71 7.42 -15.63 7.48
N ASP A 72 6.91 -14.94 8.51
CA ASP A 72 7.35 -13.60 8.93
C ASP A 72 8.37 -13.64 10.09
N THR A 73 9.05 -14.77 10.28
CA THR A 73 9.95 -14.94 11.42
C THR A 73 11.26 -14.17 11.24
N ALA A 74 11.92 -13.82 12.34
CA ALA A 74 13.28 -13.24 12.33
C ALA A 74 14.36 -14.20 11.78
N LYS A 75 14.03 -15.48 11.55
CA LYS A 75 14.91 -16.41 10.84
C LYS A 75 14.92 -16.08 9.35
N GLN A 76 13.74 -15.81 8.79
CA GLN A 76 13.56 -15.50 7.39
C GLN A 76 13.82 -14.02 7.10
N ILE A 77 13.30 -13.10 7.91
CA ILE A 77 13.43 -11.66 7.69
C ILE A 77 14.52 -11.14 8.63
N LYS A 78 15.68 -10.78 8.08
CA LYS A 78 16.83 -10.30 8.87
C LYS A 78 16.83 -8.81 9.14
N GLU A 79 16.22 -8.07 8.24
CA GLU A 79 16.22 -6.62 8.30
C GLU A 79 15.00 -6.10 7.55
N ILE A 80 14.36 -5.07 8.11
CA ILE A 80 13.30 -4.32 7.46
C ILE A 80 13.73 -2.87 7.50
N THR A 81 13.81 -2.25 6.32
CA THR A 81 14.16 -0.84 6.16
C THR A 81 13.04 -0.11 5.44
N PHE A 82 12.93 1.18 5.72
CA PHE A 82 11.88 2.03 5.18
C PHE A 82 12.50 3.25 4.54
N SER A 83 11.95 3.65 3.40
CA SER A 83 12.22 4.94 2.80
C SER A 83 10.94 5.51 2.21
N GLN A 84 10.90 6.83 2.06
CA GLN A 84 9.75 7.51 1.46
C GLN A 84 10.26 8.63 0.56
N GLU A 85 9.58 8.84 -0.55
CA GLU A 85 9.79 10.00 -1.41
C GLU A 85 8.49 10.75 -1.64
N LYS A 86 8.63 12.07 -1.78
CA LYS A 86 7.51 12.94 -2.11
C LYS A 86 7.42 13.08 -3.62
N ILE A 87 6.32 12.63 -4.21
CA ILE A 87 6.05 12.70 -5.65
C ILE A 87 5.03 13.80 -5.99
N PRO A 88 5.05 14.37 -7.21
CA PRO A 88 4.02 15.29 -7.67
C PRO A 88 2.68 14.58 -7.93
N GLN A 89 1.57 15.33 -7.89
CA GLN A 89 0.21 14.80 -8.16
C GLN A 89 -0.01 14.27 -9.58
N SER A 90 0.94 14.53 -10.50
CA SER A 90 0.94 13.97 -11.85
C SER A 90 1.38 12.51 -11.90
N GLU A 91 1.98 11.99 -10.83
CA GLU A 91 2.43 10.60 -10.71
C GLU A 91 1.48 9.80 -9.82
N ILE A 92 1.52 8.47 -9.87
CA ILE A 92 0.65 7.61 -9.05
C ILE A 92 1.37 7.26 -7.75
N GLU A 93 0.67 7.34 -6.62
CA GLU A 93 1.20 6.84 -5.35
C GLU A 93 1.34 5.32 -5.40
N GLU A 94 2.51 4.82 -4.98
CA GLU A 94 2.78 3.39 -4.94
C GLU A 94 3.68 3.04 -3.76
N THR A 95 3.65 1.75 -3.39
CA THR A 95 4.54 1.18 -2.39
C THR A 95 5.30 0.05 -3.04
N ILE A 96 6.62 0.24 -3.11
CA ILE A 96 7.55 -0.72 -3.68
C ILE A 96 8.11 -1.54 -2.53
N ILE A 97 7.99 -2.86 -2.63
CA ILE A 97 8.50 -3.81 -1.64
C ILE A 97 9.61 -4.61 -2.32
N GLU A 98 10.85 -4.38 -1.90
CA GLU A 98 12.02 -5.07 -2.43
C GLU A 98 12.46 -6.15 -1.45
N LEU A 99 12.65 -7.37 -1.97
CA LEU A 99 13.19 -8.50 -1.20
C LEU A 99 14.58 -8.82 -1.72
N THR A 100 15.60 -8.69 -0.87
CA THR A 100 16.98 -9.06 -1.18
C THR A 100 17.37 -10.34 -0.45
N PRO A 101 17.60 -11.46 -1.17
CA PRO A 101 18.08 -12.70 -0.56
C PRO A 101 19.46 -12.55 0.06
N LEU A 102 19.71 -13.24 1.16
CA LEU A 102 21.01 -13.40 1.79
C LEU A 102 21.52 -14.80 1.44
N PHE A 103 22.63 -14.83 0.71
CA PHE A 103 23.34 -16.06 0.31
C PHE A 103 24.50 -16.35 1.26
#